data_AF-A0A3C2CJX4-F1
#
_entry.id   AF-A0A3C2CJX4-F1
#
_cell.length_a   1.000
_cell.length_b   1.000
_cell.length_c   1.000
_cell.angle_alpha   90.00
_cell.angle_beta   90.00
_cell.angle_gamma   90.00
#
_symmetry.space_group_name_H-M   'P 1'
#
loop_
_entity.id
_entity.type
_entity.pdbx_description
1 polymer ?
#
loop_
_entity_poly.entity_id
_entity_poly.type
_entity_poly.pdbx_seq_one_letter_code
_entity_poly.pdbx_strand_id
1 'polypeptide(L)'
;WLFEINNWNLTRSAALAGEGGILFTILLHDLWTFAGRPVRTLTDRIRRLVGVHLALGALMFLRLLAINAFVNWFSLTPLLAFFITLTIVMPGGHLLGSRFSWRNIRV
;
A
#
# COMPACT_ATOMS: atom_id res chain seq x y z
N TRP A 1 -26.71 7.96 3.35
CA TRP A 1 -27.02 9.38 3.10
C TRP A 1 -25.93 10.19 2.38
N LEU A 2 -24.63 10.13 2.71
CA LEU A 2 -23.58 10.81 1.91
C LEU A 2 -23.29 10.16 0.53
N PHE A 3 -23.43 8.83 0.43
CA PHE A 3 -23.15 8.07 -0.80
C PHE A 3 -24.32 8.05 -1.80
N GLU A 4 -25.55 8.23 -1.32
CA GLU A 4 -26.77 8.24 -2.15
C GLU A 4 -26.95 9.56 -2.91
N ILE A 5 -26.47 10.67 -2.36
CA ILE A 5 -26.61 12.01 -2.98
C ILE A 5 -25.70 12.17 -4.21
N ASN A 6 -24.53 11.51 -4.21
CA ASN A 6 -23.53 11.70 -5.26
C ASN A 6 -23.56 10.63 -6.37
N ASN A 7 -24.45 9.63 -6.33
CA ASN A 7 -24.44 8.49 -7.26
C ASN A 7 -23.09 7.70 -7.24
N TRP A 8 -22.44 7.67 -6.08
CA TRP A 8 -21.14 7.00 -5.94
C TRP A 8 -21.38 5.52 -5.70
N ASN A 9 -21.22 4.73 -6.77
CA ASN A 9 -21.20 3.28 -6.70
C ASN A 9 -20.12 2.80 -5.71
N LEU A 10 -20.38 1.74 -4.95
CA LEU A 10 -19.51 1.22 -3.88
C LEU A 10 -18.06 1.01 -4.36
N THR A 11 -17.91 0.57 -5.61
CA THR A 11 -16.60 0.36 -6.24
C THR A 11 -15.85 1.67 -6.49
N ARG A 12 -16.55 2.74 -6.89
CA ARG A 12 -15.94 4.04 -7.19
C ARG A 12 -15.52 4.77 -5.91
N SER A 13 -16.35 4.71 -4.86
CA SER A 13 -16.01 5.26 -3.56
C SER A 13 -14.87 4.51 -2.88
N ALA A 14 -14.84 3.17 -2.99
CA ALA A 14 -13.72 2.36 -2.51
C ALA A 14 -12.41 2.67 -3.23
N ALA A 15 -12.45 2.89 -4.56
CA ALA A 15 -11.27 3.29 -5.32
C ALA A 15 -10.74 4.67 -4.88
N LEU A 16 -11.62 5.68 -4.76
CA LEU A 16 -11.23 7.01 -4.30
C LEU A 16 -10.68 7.00 -2.86
N ALA A 17 -11.29 6.21 -1.97
CA ALA A 17 -10.80 6.06 -0.61
C ALA A 17 -9.43 5.33 -0.57
N GLY A 18 -9.24 4.33 -1.43
CA GLY A 18 -7.97 3.63 -1.59
C GLY A 18 -6.86 4.57 -2.05
N GLU A 19 -7.07 5.31 -3.14
CA GLU A 19 -6.12 6.28 -3.67
C GLU A 19 -5.81 7.40 -2.67
N GLY A 20 -6.85 7.94 -2.00
CA GLY A 20 -6.67 8.94 -0.94
C GLY A 20 -5.83 8.41 0.22
N GLY A 21 -6.05 7.16 0.64
CA GLY A 21 -5.27 6.49 1.67
C GLY A 21 -3.81 6.27 1.26
N ILE A 22 -3.56 5.89 0.00
CA ILE A 22 -2.21 5.73 -0.55
C ILE A 22 -1.46 7.06 -0.52
N LEU A 23 -2.06 8.14 -1.04
CA LEU A 23 -1.46 9.47 -1.05
C LEU A 23 -1.17 9.97 0.37
N PHE A 24 -2.11 9.78 1.30
CA PHE A 24 -1.91 10.15 2.71
C PHE A 24 -0.76 9.37 3.35
N THR A 25 -0.67 8.07 3.06
CA THR A 25 0.42 7.22 3.55
C THR A 25 1.76 7.69 3.00
N ILE A 26 1.85 8.00 1.70
CA ILE A 26 3.07 8.54 1.08
C ILE A 26 3.47 9.85 1.72
N LEU A 27 2.52 10.76 1.94
CA LEU A 27 2.75 12.07 2.53
C LEU A 27 3.29 11.94 3.97
N LEU A 28 2.70 11.06 4.79
CA LEU A 28 3.22 10.76 6.13
C LEU A 28 4.63 10.17 6.09
N HIS A 29 4.90 9.24 5.17
CA HIS A 29 6.22 8.64 5.04
C HIS A 29 7.27 9.66 4.59
N ASP A 30 6.91 10.61 3.71
CA ASP A 30 7.82 11.65 3.23
C ASP A 30 8.04 12.76 4.28
N LEU A 31 7.01 13.12 5.06
CA LEU A 31 7.09 14.12 6.13
C LEU A 31 7.78 13.62 7.39
N TRP A 32 7.67 12.32 7.71
CA TRP A 32 8.13 11.80 9.00
C TRP A 32 9.13 10.65 8.84
N THR A 33 8.71 9.50 8.31
CA THR A 33 9.53 8.26 8.29
C THR A 33 10.82 8.39 7.49
N PHE A 34 10.83 9.20 6.43
CA PHE A 34 11.99 9.40 5.54
C PHE A 34 12.36 10.87 5.34
N ALA A 35 12.00 11.74 6.29
CA ALA A 35 12.20 13.19 6.24
C ALA A 35 13.66 13.64 5.96
N GLY A 36 14.65 12.76 6.16
CA GLY A 36 16.06 13.02 5.88
C GLY A 36 16.53 12.77 4.43
N ARG A 37 15.67 12.32 3.51
CA ARG A 37 16.07 11.98 2.12
C ARG A 37 15.49 12.96 1.10
N PRO A 38 16.12 14.13 0.87
CA PRO A 38 15.56 15.20 0.06
C PRO A 38 15.33 14.79 -1.39
N VAL A 39 14.12 15.02 -1.89
CA VAL A 39 13.77 14.86 -3.31
C VAL A 39 14.04 16.18 -4.01
N ARG A 40 15.15 16.25 -4.75
CA ARG A 40 15.60 17.50 -5.39
C ARG A 40 14.95 17.74 -6.75
N THR A 41 14.43 16.71 -7.42
CA THR A 41 13.88 16.82 -8.79
C THR A 41 12.46 16.26 -8.91
N LEU A 42 11.67 16.79 -9.86
CA LEU A 42 10.33 16.28 -10.20
C LEU A 42 10.36 14.82 -10.66
N THR A 43 11.40 14.44 -11.41
CA THR A 43 11.63 13.07 -11.87
C THR A 43 11.82 12.09 -10.71
N ASP A 44 12.49 12.50 -9.63
CA ASP A 44 12.64 11.66 -8.44
C ASP A 44 11.31 11.50 -7.68
N ARG A 45 10.46 12.54 -7.65
CA ARG A 45 9.10 12.45 -7.04
C ARG A 45 8.23 11.45 -7.79
N ILE A 46 8.22 11.51 -9.12
CA ILE A 46 7.44 10.57 -9.95
C ILE A 46 7.93 9.14 -9.75
N ARG A 47 9.26 8.92 -9.72
CA ARG A 47 9.83 7.59 -9.49
C ARG A 47 9.46 7.03 -8.11
N ARG A 48 9.44 7.86 -7.05
CA ARG A 48 8.94 7.46 -5.72
C ARG A 48 7.47 7.07 -5.75
N LEU A 49 6.63 7.89 -6.36
CA LEU A 49 5.19 7.62 -6.48
C LEU A 49 4.91 6.29 -7.20
N VAL A 50 5.57 6.06 -8.33
CA VAL A 50 5.45 4.80 -9.10
C VAL A 50 5.97 3.62 -8.27
N GLY A 51 7.10 3.79 -7.58
CA GLY A 51 7.65 2.76 -6.69
C GLY A 51 6.70 2.36 -5.56
N VAL A 52 6.02 3.34 -4.95
CA VAL A 52 5.04 3.06 -3.90
C VAL A 52 3.78 2.39 -4.46
N HIS A 53 3.24 2.84 -5.59
CA HIS A 53 2.07 2.19 -6.20
C HIS A 53 2.37 0.75 -6.60
N LEU A 54 3.55 0.48 -7.16
CA LEU A 54 3.98 -0.89 -7.47
C LEU A 54 4.16 -1.74 -6.20
N ALA A 55 4.77 -1.19 -5.15
CA ALA A 55 4.94 -1.91 -3.89
C ALA A 55 3.61 -2.23 -3.22
N LEU A 56 2.71 -1.25 -3.13
CA LEU A 56 1.38 -1.42 -2.54
C LEU A 56 0.50 -2.34 -3.39
N GLY A 57 0.56 -2.23 -4.72
CA GLY A 57 -0.13 -3.13 -5.63
C GLY A 57 0.36 -4.58 -5.47
N ALA A 58 1.67 -4.79 -5.39
CA ALA A 58 2.25 -6.11 -5.14
C ALA A 58 1.84 -6.67 -3.77
N LEU A 59 1.86 -5.85 -2.71
CA LEU A 59 1.43 -6.26 -1.37
C LEU A 59 -0.06 -6.61 -1.32
N MET A 60 -0.91 -5.83 -2.00
CA MET A 60 -2.34 -6.11 -2.08
C MET A 60 -2.60 -7.42 -2.83
N PHE A 61 -1.91 -7.65 -3.94
CA PHE A 61 -2.00 -8.90 -4.70
C PHE A 61 -1.52 -10.10 -3.87
N LEU A 62 -0.34 -10.01 -3.27
CA LEU A 62 0.21 -11.07 -2.40
C LEU A 62 -0.71 -11.36 -1.21
N ARG A 63 -1.30 -10.32 -0.61
CA ARG A 63 -2.26 -10.47 0.47
C ARG A 63 -3.49 -11.25 0.04
N LEU A 64 -4.07 -10.92 -1.11
CA LEU A 64 -5.21 -11.64 -1.66
C LEU A 64 -4.87 -13.11 -1.97
N LEU A 65 -3.71 -13.35 -2.58
CA LEU A 65 -3.22 -14.69 -2.90
C LEU A 65 -3.01 -15.52 -1.63
N ALA A 66 -2.39 -14.96 -0.60
CA ALA A 66 -2.16 -15.63 0.68
C ALA A 66 -3.47 -15.97 1.39
N ILE A 67 -4.42 -15.02 1.49
CA ILE A 67 -5.74 -15.28 2.09
C ILE A 67 -6.46 -16.38 1.30
N ASN A 68 -6.43 -16.33 -0.03
CA ASN A 68 -7.06 -17.34 -0.87
C ASN A 68 -6.46 -18.73 -0.64
N ALA A 69 -5.12 -18.84 -0.59
CA ALA A 69 -4.43 -20.09 -0.30
C ALA A 69 -4.76 -20.62 1.11
N PHE A 70 -4.78 -19.75 2.13
CA PHE A 70 -5.11 -20.14 3.50
C PHE A 70 -6.55 -20.61 3.68
N VAL A 71 -7.51 -19.96 3.01
CA VAL A 71 -8.92 -20.34 3.09
C VAL A 71 -9.19 -21.60 2.27
N ASN A 72 -8.65 -21.71 1.06
CA ASN A 72 -8.98 -22.81 0.15
C ASN A 72 -8.15 -24.08 0.40
N TRP A 73 -6.86 -23.97 0.70
CA TRP A 73 -5.98 -25.14 0.88
C TRP A 73 -5.85 -25.58 2.34
N PHE A 74 -5.91 -24.63 3.28
CA PHE A 74 -5.77 -24.93 4.71
C PHE A 74 -7.09 -24.85 5.49
N SER A 75 -8.20 -24.54 4.80
CA SER A 75 -9.55 -24.43 5.38
C SER A 75 -9.63 -23.53 6.62
N LEU A 76 -8.75 -22.53 6.71
CA LEU A 76 -8.73 -21.59 7.82
C LEU A 76 -9.96 -20.67 7.75
N THR A 77 -10.45 -20.25 8.91
CA THR A 77 -11.52 -19.25 8.95
C THR A 77 -11.02 -17.95 8.31
N PRO A 78 -11.85 -17.23 7.53
CA PRO A 78 -11.41 -16.05 6.77
C PRO A 78 -10.77 -14.97 7.66
N LEU A 79 -11.26 -14.82 8.89
CA LEU A 79 -10.72 -13.89 9.87
C LEU A 79 -9.30 -14.25 10.31
N LEU A 80 -9.03 -15.53 10.57
CA LEU A 80 -7.72 -16.01 11.00
C LEU A 80 -6.69 -15.94 9.87
N ALA A 81 -7.10 -16.33 8.65
CA ALA A 81 -6.27 -16.17 7.45
C ALA A 81 -5.87 -14.69 7.23
N PHE A 82 -6.79 -13.76 7.46
CA PHE A 82 -6.53 -12.32 7.35
C PHE A 82 -5.51 -11.82 8.38
N PHE A 83 -5.62 -12.24 9.65
CA PHE A 83 -4.66 -11.85 10.69
C PHE A 83 -3.26 -12.37 10.41
N ILE A 84 -3.12 -13.65 10.05
CA ILE A 84 -1.81 -14.24 9.70
C ILE A 84 -1.20 -13.49 8.51
N THR A 85 -2.01 -13.22 7.49
CA THR A 85 -1.53 -12.50 6.31
C THR A 85 -1.09 -11.08 6.66
N LEU A 86 -1.80 -10.38 7.55
CA LEU A 86 -1.40 -9.05 8.02
C LEU A 86 -0.03 -9.05 8.69
N THR A 87 0.25 -10.03 9.56
CA THR A 87 1.52 -10.16 10.26
C THR A 87 2.69 -10.31 9.29
N ILE A 88 2.48 -10.99 8.15
CA ILE A 88 3.52 -11.22 7.13
C ILE A 88 3.67 -10.00 6.21
N VAL A 89 2.55 -9.37 5.83
CA VAL A 89 2.53 -8.27 4.85
C VAL A 89 3.06 -6.95 5.44
N MET A 90 2.82 -6.67 6.72
CA MET A 90 3.32 -5.45 7.39
C MET A 90 4.84 -5.25 7.30
N PRO A 91 5.70 -6.21 7.67
CA PRO A 91 7.15 -6.07 7.53
C PRO A 91 7.58 -6.01 6.05
N GLY A 92 6.88 -6.71 5.16
CA GLY A 92 7.09 -6.65 3.71
C GLY A 92 6.88 -5.23 3.15
N GLY A 93 5.87 -4.52 3.63
CA GLY A 93 5.60 -3.13 3.25
C GLY A 93 6.73 -2.18 3.62
N HIS A 94 7.27 -2.32 4.84
CA HIS A 94 8.40 -1.52 5.28
C HIS A 94 9.68 -1.77 4.45
N LEU A 95 9.96 -3.04 4.14
CA LEU A 95 11.13 -3.43 3.33
C LEU A 95 11.03 -2.94 1.88
N LEU A 96 9.86 -3.09 1.25
CA LEU A 96 9.64 -2.62 -0.12
C LEU A 96 9.69 -1.10 -0.22
N GLY A 97 9.10 -0.39 0.75
CA GLY A 97 9.22 1.07 0.84
C GLY A 97 10.68 1.52 0.91
N SER A 98 11.45 0.95 1.84
CA SER A 98 12.86 1.29 2.07
C SER A 98 13.77 0.99 0.86
N ARG A 99 13.47 -0.05 0.07
CA ARG A 99 14.33 -0.44 -1.08
C ARG A 99 13.94 0.21 -2.41
N PHE A 100 12.65 0.37 -2.69
CA PHE A 100 12.18 0.86 -3.99
C PHE A 100 11.92 2.36 -4.01
N SER A 101 11.22 2.90 -3.01
CA SER A 101 10.82 4.32 -3.00
C SER A 101 11.92 5.18 -2.38
N TRP A 102 12.40 4.80 -1.20
CA TRP A 102 13.43 5.55 -0.49
C TRP A 102 14.75 4.81 -0.57
N ARG A 103 15.26 4.53 -1.78
CA ARG A 103 16.60 3.94 -1.93
C ARG A 103 17.66 4.93 -1.44
N ASN A 104 18.64 4.47 -0.65
CA ASN A 104 19.73 5.33 -0.19
C ASN A 104 20.67 5.58 -1.38
N ILE A 105 20.53 6.72 -2.03
CA ILE A 105 21.49 7.17 -3.04
C ILE A 105 22.72 7.61 -2.24
N ARG A 106 23.70 6.70 -2.08
CA ARG A 106 25.05 7.10 -1.68
C ARG A 106 25.58 7.99 -2.81
N VAL A 107 25.83 9.25 -2.49
CA VAL A 107 26.76 10.11 -3.23
C VAL A 107 28.16 9.58 -2.98
#